data_AF-A0A925WBY1-F1
#
_entry.id   AF-A0A925WBY1-F1
#
_cell.length_a   1.000
_cell.length_b   1.000
_cell.length_c   1.000
_cell.angle_alpha   90.00
_cell.angle_beta   90.00
_cell.angle_gamma   90.00
#
_symmetry.space_group_name_H-M   'P 1'
#
loop_
_entity.id
_entity.type
_entity.pdbx_description
1 polymer ?
#
loop_
_entity_poly.entity_id
_entity_poly.type
_entity_poly.pdbx_seq_one_letter_code
_entity_poly.pdbx_strand_id
1 'polypeptide(L)' 'MCRGIVGTIVQVGQGKFPADQIKTMLLKSDRRVAGMTAPAHGLVLWKVYYPRKAASSPAPSAAEKRARQTLDDE' A
#
# COMPACT_ATOMS: atom_id res chain seq x y z
N MET A 1 -11.15 2.07 -7.82
CA MET A 1 -11.33 2.61 -6.45
C MET A 1 -10.90 4.08 -6.33
N CYS A 2 -9.62 4.46 -6.49
CA CYS A 2 -9.15 5.85 -6.31
C CYS A 2 -9.88 6.89 -7.18
N ARG A 3 -9.99 6.64 -8.50
CA ARG A 3 -10.68 7.54 -9.44
C ARG A 3 -12.18 7.73 -9.15
N GLY A 4 -12.83 6.74 -8.52
CA GLY A 4 -14.23 6.85 -8.13
C GLY A 4 -14.42 7.79 -6.94
N ILE A 5 -13.52 7.71 -5.96
CA ILE A 5 -13.49 8.62 -4.80
C ILE A 5 -13.21 10.04 -5.28
N VAL A 6 -12.14 10.24 -6.06
CA VAL A 6 -11.76 11.55 -6.58
C VAL A 6 -12.89 12.19 -7.39
N GLY A 7 -13.52 11.44 -8.29
CA GLY A 7 -14.61 11.99 -9.11
C GLY A 7 -15.85 12.38 -8.30
N THR A 8 -16.14 11.68 -7.19
CA THR A 8 -17.20 12.07 -6.25
C THR A 8 -16.84 13.37 -5.51
N ILE A 9 -15.60 13.49 -5.03
CA ILE A 9 -15.12 14.70 -4.33
C ILE A 9 -15.12 15.92 -5.26
N VAL A 10 -14.74 15.75 -6.53
CA VAL A 10 -14.79 16.83 -7.53
C VAL A 10 -16.22 17.35 -7.71
N GLN A 11 -17.22 16.45 -7.75
CA GLN A 11 -18.61 16.85 -7.86
C GLN A 11 -19.13 17.58 -6.60
N VAL A 12 -18.64 17.21 -5.41
CA VAL A 12 -18.90 17.98 -4.18
C VAL A 12 -18.26 19.37 -4.25
N GLY A 13 -17.00 19.47 -4.70
CA GLY A 13 -16.32 20.77 -4.88
C GLY A 13 -16.99 21.66 -5.94
N GLN A 14 -17.72 21.07 -6.89
CA GLN A 14 -18.55 21.77 -7.87
C GLN A 14 -19.97 22.10 -7.36
N GLY A 15 -20.31 21.73 -6.12
CA GLY A 15 -21.64 21.95 -5.54
C GLY A 15 -22.74 21.01 -6.06
N LYS A 16 -22.41 19.96 -6.81
CA LYS A 16 -23.39 18.99 -7.34
C LYS A 16 -23.89 18.02 -6.27
N PHE A 17 -23.09 17.80 -5.24
CA PHE A 17 -23.44 17.01 -4.07
C PHE A 17 -23.07 17.79 -2.80
N PRO A 18 -23.90 17.74 -1.75
CA PRO A 18 -23.51 18.27 -0.45
C PRO A 18 -22.49 17.33 0.21
N ALA A 19 -21.57 17.90 1.00
CA ALA A 19 -20.42 17.17 1.54
C ALA A 19 -20.81 16.06 2.53
N ASP A 20 -21.92 16.25 3.25
CA ASP A 20 -22.52 15.26 4.15
C ASP A 20 -22.95 13.97 3.43
N GLN A 21 -23.34 14.07 2.16
CA GLN A 21 -23.77 12.94 1.36
C GLN A 21 -22.67 11.90 1.13
N ILE A 22 -21.39 12.30 1.17
CA ILE A 22 -20.25 11.38 1.06
C ILE A 22 -20.34 10.28 2.13
N LYS A 23 -20.71 10.65 3.36
CA LYS A 23 -20.82 9.68 4.47
C LYS A 23 -21.89 8.64 4.17
N THR A 24 -23.04 9.07 3.67
CA THR A 24 -24.14 8.18 3.26
C THR A 24 -23.74 7.28 2.09
N MET A 25 -22.99 7.79 1.10
CA MET A 25 -22.49 7.00 -0.03
C MET A 25 -21.52 5.89 0.43
N LEU A 26 -20.62 6.20 1.36
CA LEU A 26 -19.68 5.22 1.93
C LEU A 26 -20.43 4.14 2.72
N LEU A 27 -21.42 4.53 3.54
CA LEU A 27 -22.23 3.59 4.32
C LEU A 27 -23.03 2.63 3.43
N LYS A 28 -23.54 3.12 2.29
CA LYS A 28 -24.28 2.28 1.33
C LYS A 28 -23.40 1.28 0.59
N SER A 29 -22.08 1.51 0.50
CA SER A 29 -21.13 0.67 -0.27
C SER A 29 -21.58 0.36 -1.71
N ASP A 30 -22.39 1.23 -2.30
CA ASP A 30 -22.95 1.07 -3.64
C ASP A 30 -22.31 2.07 -4.59
N ARG A 31 -21.71 1.57 -5.67
CA ARG A 31 -21.03 2.45 -6.64
C ARG A 31 -22.00 3.37 -7.38
N ARG A 32 -23.26 2.96 -7.55
CA ARG A 32 -24.30 3.70 -8.29
C ARG A 32 -24.72 4.98 -7.59
N VAL A 33 -24.56 5.06 -6.27
CA VAL A 33 -24.90 6.27 -5.50
C VAL A 33 -23.76 7.28 -5.46
N ALA A 34 -22.56 6.88 -5.87
CA ALA A 34 -21.39 7.74 -5.90
C ALA A 34 -21.21 8.45 -7.26
N GLY A 35 -20.43 9.52 -7.27
CA GLY A 35 -20.25 10.40 -8.42
C GLY A 35 -19.58 9.76 -9.64
N MET A 36 -19.43 10.52 -10.72
CA MET A 36 -18.75 10.05 -11.93
C MET A 36 -17.30 9.61 -11.63
N THR A 37 -16.79 8.63 -12.37
CA THR A 37 -15.38 8.23 -12.23
C THR A 37 -14.48 9.28 -12.90
N ALA A 38 -13.49 9.80 -12.16
CA ALA A 38 -12.54 10.77 -12.70
C ALA A 38 -11.75 10.22 -13.91
N PRO A 39 -11.22 11.05 -14.83
CA PRO A 39 -10.39 10.60 -15.95
C PRO A 39 -9.13 9.82 -15.51
N ALA A 40 -8.58 8.99 -16.40
CA ALA A 40 -7.44 8.13 -16.09
C ALA A 40 -6.11 8.88 -16.05
N HIS A 41 -5.92 9.83 -16.98
CA HIS A 41 -4.65 10.53 -17.20
C HIS A 41 -4.21 11.44 -16.05
N GLY A 42 -5.09 11.72 -15.07
CA GLY A 42 -4.76 12.52 -13.89
C GLY A 42 -4.26 11.69 -12.69
N LEU A 43 -4.21 10.36 -12.78
CA LEU A 43 -3.77 9.49 -11.69
C LEU A 43 -2.34 9.00 -11.94
N VAL A 44 -1.45 9.21 -10.96
CA VAL A 44 -0.06 8.73 -10.99
C VAL A 44 0.23 7.89 -9.75
N LEU A 45 0.88 6.73 -9.94
CA LEU A 45 1.44 5.95 -8.83
C LEU A 45 2.73 6.63 -8.36
N TRP A 46 2.69 7.26 -7.19
CA TRP A 46 3.81 8.05 -6.70
C TRP A 46 4.91 7.21 -6.04
N LYS A 47 4.53 6.33 -5.12
CA LYS A 47 5.47 5.55 -4.31
C LYS A 47 4.81 4.28 -3.81
N VAL A 48 5.61 3.21 -3.73
CA VAL A 48 5.22 1.94 -3.12
C VAL A 48 6.14 1.69 -1.93
N TYR A 49 5.54 1.32 -0.80
CA TYR A 49 6.26 0.99 0.42
C TYR A 49 6.29 -0.52 0.59
N TYR A 50 7.48 -1.06 0.85
CA TYR A 50 7.66 -2.47 1.20
C TYR A 50 8.11 -2.56 2.66
N PRO A 51 7.61 -3.55 3.43
CA PRO A 51 8.10 -3.77 4.78
C PRO A 51 9.59 -4.08 4.74
N ARG A 52 10.34 -3.50 5.68
CA ARG A 52 11.75 -3.81 5.85
C ARG A 52 11.85 -5.29 6.22
N LYS A 53 12.55 -6.08 5.40
CA LYS A 53 12.86 -7.46 5.75
C LYS A 53 13.60 -7.45 7.08
N ALA A 54 13.01 -8.03 8.13
CA ALA A 54 13.73 -8.24 9.39
C ALA A 54 15.00 -9.00 9.04
N ALA A 55 16.16 -8.53 9.51
CA ALA A 55 17.42 -9.20 9.24
C ALA A 55 17.29 -10.64 9.76
N SER A 56 17.20 -11.60 8.85
CA SER A 56 17.39 -13.00 9.21
C SER A 56 18.79 -13.09 9.81
N SER A 57 18.87 -13.70 11.00
CA SER A 57 20.01 -13.80 11.91
C SER A 57 21.39 -13.84 11.23
N PRO A 58 22.43 -13.25 11.85
CA PRO A 58 23.78 -13.28 11.30
C PRO A 58 24.21 -14.72 11.03
N ALA A 59 24.78 -14.93 9.84
CA ALA A 59 25.41 -16.20 9.46
C ALA A 59 26.40 -16.65 10.54
N PRO A 60 26.59 -17.97 10.76
CA PRO A 60 27.51 -18.48 11.75
C PRO A 60 28.90 -17.88 11.49
N SER A 61 29.47 -17.28 12.54
CA SER A 61 30.77 -16.65 12.48
C SER A 61 31.82 -17.70 12.08
N ALA A 62 32.84 -17.26 11.35
CA ALA A 62 33.95 -18.08 10.88
C ALA A 62 34.75 -18.79 12.00
N ALA A 63 34.37 -18.61 13.27
CA ALA A 63 34.96 -19.28 14.43
C ALA A 63 34.68 -20.79 14.47
N GLU A 64 33.55 -21.28 13.92
CA GLU A 64 33.23 -22.72 13.93
C GLU A 64 34.05 -23.55 12.92
N LYS A 65 34.67 -22.92 11.91
CA LYS A 65 35.50 -23.65 10.93
C LYS A 65 36.89 -24.03 11.46
N ARG A 66 37.39 -23.37 12.51
CA ARG A 66 38.73 -23.66 13.08
C ARG A 66 38.75 -24.84 14.04
N ALA A 67 37.61 -25.23 14.61
CA ALA A 67 37.54 -26.33 15.57
C ALA A 67 37.46 -27.73 14.92
N ARG A 68 37.19 -27.82 13.62
CA ARG A 68 37.18 -29.11 12.89
C ARG A 68 38.49 -29.45 12.19
N GLN A 69 39.45 -28.52 12.13
CA GLN A 69 40.68 -28.72 11.37
C GLN A 69 41.87 -29.20 12.23
N THR A 70 41.68 -29.40 13.54
CA THR A 70 42.73 -29.87 14.47
C THR A 70 42.50 -31.32 14.97
N LEU A 71 41.61 -32.09 14.33
CA LEU A 71 41.33 -33.49 14.69
C LEU A 71 41.70 -34.49 13.58
N ASP A 72 42.27 -34.05 12.46
CA ASP A 72 42.70 -34.90 11.33
C ASP A 72 44.23 -34.91 11.12
N ASP A 73 45.02 -34.52 12.13
CA ASP A 73 46.50 -34.57 12.13
C ASP A 73 47.03 -35.56 13.19
N GLU A 74 46.63 -36.83 13.10
CA GLU A 74 47.40 -37.98 13.61
C GLU A 74 47.66 -38.99 12.49
#